data_AF-A0A210QNR0-F1
#
_entry.id   AF-A0A210QNR0-F1
#
_cell.length_a   1.000
_cell.length_b   1.000
_cell.length_c   1.000
_cell.angle_alpha   90.00
_cell.angle_beta   90.00
_cell.angle_gamma   90.00
#
_symmetry.space_group_name_H-M   'P 1'
#
loop_
_entity.id
_entity.type
_entity.pdbx_description
1 polymer ?
#
loop_
_entity_poly.entity_id
_entity_poly.type
_entity_poly.pdbx_seq_one_letter_code
_entity_poly.pdbx_strand_id
1 'polypeptide(L)'
;MAPSRIIPATGQDLDKYWQLDVQSAAAANFSAIPDGLKSQIKKFRFRKEKTIAARILKINAETDEVEMETELEDCSLEEIQEEICEHQPRYIIISYKYAHDDGRLSYPFFFVFYSPRGCNIEQRMRYAGTKGKLQEELGVTKG
;
A
#
# COMPACT_ATOMS: atom_id res chain seq x y z
N MET A 1 19.33 23.45 22.17
CA MET A 1 18.45 24.01 23.22
C MET A 1 17.02 23.70 22.80
N ALA A 2 16.45 22.62 23.32
CA ALA A 2 15.09 22.19 22.96
C ALA A 2 14.07 23.15 23.61
N PRO A 3 12.95 23.49 22.94
CA PRO A 3 11.94 24.34 23.55
C PRO A 3 11.29 23.61 24.73
N SER A 4 11.17 24.31 25.85
CA SER A 4 10.59 23.83 27.10
C SER A 4 9.14 23.37 26.87
N ARG A 5 8.84 22.10 27.15
CA ARG A 5 7.47 21.56 27.13
C ARG A 5 6.70 22.13 28.31
N ILE A 6 5.74 23.02 28.04
CA ILE A 6 4.80 23.54 29.03
C ILE A 6 3.73 22.45 29.25
N ILE A 7 3.60 21.97 30.49
CA ILE A 7 2.56 21.00 30.89
C ILE A 7 1.27 21.79 31.21
N PRO A 8 0.11 21.44 30.63
CA PRO A 8 -1.14 22.16 30.87
C PRO A 8 -1.64 21.99 32.32
N ALA A 9 -2.18 23.05 32.91
CA ALA A 9 -2.42 23.13 34.35
C ALA A 9 -3.82 22.66 34.81
N THR A 10 -4.74 22.30 33.90
CA THR A 10 -6.13 21.95 34.26
C THR A 10 -6.73 20.87 33.36
N GLY A 11 -7.77 20.17 33.84
CA GLY A 11 -8.43 19.07 33.10
C GLY A 11 -9.00 19.45 31.73
N GLN A 12 -9.57 20.65 31.58
CA GLN A 12 -10.05 21.15 30.27
C GLN A 12 -8.90 21.46 29.30
N ASP A 13 -7.71 21.75 29.84
CA ASP A 13 -6.50 22.03 29.07
C ASP A 13 -5.81 20.73 28.65
N LEU A 14 -5.92 19.67 29.47
CA LEU A 14 -5.50 18.32 29.12
C LEU A 14 -6.35 17.74 27.98
N ASP A 15 -7.68 17.91 28.02
CA ASP A 15 -8.56 17.47 26.92
C ASP A 15 -8.19 18.15 25.61
N LYS A 16 -7.93 19.47 25.64
CA LYS A 16 -7.46 20.24 24.48
C LYS A 16 -6.06 19.83 24.03
N TYR A 17 -5.16 19.50 24.95
CA TYR A 17 -3.81 19.03 24.65
C TYR A 17 -3.83 17.68 23.95
N TRP A 18 -4.65 16.74 24.45
CA TRP A 18 -4.92 15.47 23.78
C TRP A 18 -5.61 15.68 22.44
N GLN A 19 -6.54 16.63 22.32
CA GLN A 19 -7.16 16.96 21.04
C GLN A 19 -6.15 17.55 20.05
N LEU A 20 -5.23 18.42 20.49
CA LEU A 20 -4.17 18.97 19.64
C LEU A 20 -3.15 17.92 19.21
N ASP A 21 -2.75 17.01 20.11
CA ASP A 21 -1.83 15.91 19.81
C ASP A 21 -2.51 14.87 18.90
N VAL A 22 -3.79 14.55 19.12
CA VAL A 22 -4.58 13.67 18.24
C VAL A 22 -4.81 14.31 16.88
N GLN A 23 -5.03 15.63 16.83
CA GLN A 23 -5.28 16.36 15.57
C GLN A 23 -3.97 16.66 14.81
N SER A 24 -2.83 16.77 15.50
CA SER A 24 -1.50 16.83 14.88
C SER A 24 -0.92 15.45 14.51
N ALA A 25 -1.42 14.37 15.12
CA ALA A 25 -1.05 12.99 14.79
C ALA A 25 -1.96 12.31 13.74
N ALA A 26 -3.06 12.93 13.30
CA ALA A 26 -4.05 12.28 12.45
C ALA A 26 -4.48 13.07 11.19
N ALA A 27 -3.61 13.92 10.65
CA ALA A 27 -3.65 14.15 9.20
C ALA A 27 -2.94 12.96 8.54
N ALA A 28 -3.67 11.85 8.34
CA ALA A 28 -3.17 10.77 7.50
C ALA A 28 -2.99 11.34 6.09
N ASN A 29 -1.77 11.76 5.76
CA ASN A 29 -1.42 12.19 4.41
C ASN A 29 -1.42 10.94 3.53
N PHE A 30 -2.59 10.65 2.97
CA PHE A 30 -2.76 9.63 1.95
C PHE A 30 -2.14 10.16 0.65
N SER A 31 -1.25 9.39 0.05
CA SER A 31 -0.76 9.68 -1.29
C SER A 31 -1.91 9.57 -2.29
N ALA A 32 -1.87 10.39 -3.33
CA ALA A 32 -2.92 10.37 -4.35
C ALA A 32 -2.86 9.07 -5.16
N ILE A 33 -4.00 8.61 -5.67
CA ILE A 33 -4.09 7.46 -6.57
C ILE A 33 -4.64 8.01 -7.88
N PRO A 34 -3.79 8.21 -8.90
CA PRO A 34 -4.20 8.80 -10.17
C PRO A 34 -5.24 7.92 -10.90
N ASP A 35 -6.19 8.53 -11.59
CA ASP A 35 -7.24 7.81 -12.32
C ASP A 35 -6.67 6.90 -13.44
N GLY A 36 -5.52 7.28 -14.01
CA GLY A 36 -4.77 6.44 -14.95
C GLY A 36 -4.35 5.11 -14.32
N LEU A 37 -3.81 5.15 -13.09
CA LEU A 37 -3.43 3.96 -12.35
C LEU A 37 -4.65 3.11 -11.99
N LYS A 38 -5.74 3.72 -11.53
CA LYS A 38 -7.01 3.00 -11.24
C LYS A 38 -7.49 2.24 -12.46
N SER A 39 -7.41 2.87 -13.63
CA SER A 39 -7.79 2.24 -14.90
C SER A 39 -6.90 1.05 -15.26
N GLN A 40 -5.59 1.15 -15.04
CA GLN A 40 -4.65 0.04 -15.24
C GLN A 40 -4.92 -1.12 -14.28
N ILE A 41 -5.09 -0.83 -12.99
CA ILE A 41 -5.45 -1.80 -11.95
C ILE A 41 -6.75 -2.53 -12.30
N LYS A 42 -7.77 -1.80 -12.72
CA LYS A 42 -9.06 -2.38 -13.12
C LYS A 42 -8.90 -3.32 -14.30
N LYS A 43 -8.12 -2.95 -15.33
CA LYS A 43 -7.80 -3.83 -16.46
C LYS A 43 -7.09 -5.10 -15.99
N PHE A 44 -6.11 -4.97 -15.10
CA PHE A 44 -5.37 -6.10 -14.54
C PHE A 44 -6.26 -7.07 -13.75
N ARG A 45 -7.19 -6.55 -12.94
CA ARG A 45 -8.17 -7.38 -12.20
C ARG A 45 -9.06 -8.23 -13.11
N PHE A 46 -9.38 -7.73 -14.30
CA PHE A 46 -10.23 -8.42 -15.28
C PHE A 46 -9.44 -9.02 -16.46
N ARG A 47 -8.14 -9.26 -16.28
CA ARG A 47 -7.29 -9.90 -17.29
C ARG A 47 -7.83 -11.28 -17.68
N LYS A 48 -7.58 -11.70 -18.93
CA LYS A 48 -8.13 -12.95 -19.50
C LYS A 48 -7.09 -14.06 -19.61
N GLU A 49 -5.83 -13.68 -19.51
CA GLU A 49 -4.67 -14.55 -19.59
C GLU A 49 -4.67 -15.54 -18.41
N LYS A 50 -4.19 -16.76 -18.69
CA LYS A 50 -4.24 -17.90 -17.75
C LYS A 50 -2.91 -18.17 -17.04
N THR A 51 -2.07 -17.15 -16.96
CA THR A 51 -0.73 -17.17 -16.38
C THR A 51 -0.68 -16.41 -15.07
N ILE A 52 0.35 -16.63 -14.26
CA ILE A 52 0.62 -15.77 -13.10
C ILE A 52 1.13 -14.42 -13.62
N ALA A 53 0.67 -13.34 -13.02
CA ALA A 53 1.12 -11.99 -13.33
C ALA A 53 1.11 -11.14 -12.07
N ALA A 54 1.94 -10.10 -12.05
CA ALA A 54 2.02 -9.17 -10.93
C ALA A 54 2.15 -7.72 -11.37
N ARG A 55 1.75 -6.81 -10.47
CA ARG A 55 1.95 -5.37 -10.55
C ARG A 55 2.57 -4.89 -9.26
N ILE A 56 3.77 -4.34 -9.34
CA ILE A 56 4.47 -3.72 -8.21
C ILE A 56 4.23 -2.22 -8.29
N LEU A 57 3.69 -1.65 -7.22
CA LEU A 57 3.37 -0.24 -7.08
C LEU A 57 4.21 0.38 -5.99
N LYS A 58 4.57 1.64 -6.20
CA LYS A 58 5.26 2.48 -5.22
C LYS A 58 4.56 3.82 -5.07
N ILE A 59 4.93 4.54 -4.02
CA ILE A 59 4.63 5.96 -3.87
C ILE A 59 5.84 6.73 -4.36
N ASN A 60 5.63 7.59 -5.35
CA ASN A 60 6.63 8.50 -5.87
C ASN A 60 6.96 9.55 -4.81
N ALA A 61 8.25 9.71 -4.48
CA ALA A 61 8.69 10.60 -3.42
C ALA A 61 8.55 12.10 -3.77
N GLU A 62 8.51 12.43 -5.07
CA GLU A 62 8.42 13.81 -5.56
C GLU A 62 6.98 14.25 -5.75
N THR A 63 6.15 13.38 -6.35
CA THR A 63 4.75 13.72 -6.67
C THR A 63 3.76 13.37 -5.54
N ASP A 64 4.17 12.53 -4.59
CA ASP A 64 3.31 11.94 -3.55
C ASP A 64 2.08 11.21 -4.12
N GLU A 65 2.28 10.55 -5.26
CA GLU A 65 1.27 9.73 -5.94
C GLU A 65 1.69 8.26 -5.99
N VAL A 66 0.70 7.36 -5.94
CA VAL A 66 0.92 5.93 -6.23
C VAL A 66 1.13 5.77 -7.73
N GLU A 67 2.18 5.06 -8.11
CA GLU A 67 2.50 4.78 -9.51
C GLU A 67 2.88 3.31 -9.72
N MET A 68 2.77 2.87 -10.98
CA MET A 68 3.24 1.57 -11.43
C MET A 68 4.77 1.59 -11.48
N GLU A 69 5.42 0.68 -10.76
CA GLU A 69 6.88 0.53 -10.84
C GLU A 69 7.27 -0.60 -11.80
N THR A 70 6.68 -1.78 -11.62
CA THR A 70 7.01 -2.97 -12.41
C THR A 70 5.74 -3.71 -12.82
N GLU A 71 5.67 -4.15 -14.08
CA GLU A 71 4.64 -5.03 -14.60
C GLU A 71 5.26 -6.36 -15.01
N LEU A 72 4.78 -7.46 -14.42
CA LEU A 72 5.23 -8.81 -14.72
C LEU A 72 4.08 -9.62 -15.33
N GLU A 73 4.36 -10.32 -16.42
CA GLU A 73 3.44 -11.22 -17.11
C GLU A 73 4.12 -12.59 -17.28
N ASP A 74 3.34 -13.67 -17.11
CA ASP A 74 3.83 -15.05 -17.23
C ASP A 74 5.10 -15.31 -16.39
N CYS A 75 5.02 -14.94 -15.12
CA CYS A 75 6.12 -15.00 -14.16
C CYS A 75 5.86 -16.04 -13.06
N SER A 76 6.92 -16.42 -12.38
CA SER A 76 6.94 -17.22 -11.16
C SER A 76 6.86 -16.34 -9.90
N LEU A 77 6.63 -16.95 -8.73
CA LEU A 77 6.64 -16.19 -7.46
C LEU A 77 8.06 -15.71 -7.11
N GLU A 78 9.06 -16.47 -7.52
CA GLU A 78 10.47 -16.19 -7.36
C GLU A 78 10.87 -14.94 -8.16
N GLU A 79 10.48 -14.86 -9.44
CA GLU A 79 10.71 -13.66 -10.27
C GLU A 79 10.00 -12.42 -9.69
N ILE A 80 8.79 -12.58 -9.14
CA ILE A 80 8.12 -11.47 -8.44
C ILE A 80 8.94 -11.03 -7.23
N GLN A 81 9.49 -11.98 -6.46
CA GLN A 81 10.29 -11.66 -5.27
C GLN A 81 11.57 -10.91 -5.63
N GLU A 82 12.26 -11.29 -6.70
CA GLU A 82 13.51 -10.67 -7.16
C GLU A 82 13.33 -9.20 -7.57
N GLU A 83 12.13 -8.83 -8.05
CA GLU A 83 11.80 -7.46 -8.47
C GLU A 83 11.39 -6.54 -7.30
N ILE A 84 11.18 -7.07 -6.10
CA ILE A 84 10.75 -6.27 -4.94
C ILE A 84 11.96 -5.55 -4.31
N CYS A 85 11.85 -4.23 -4.19
CA CYS A 85 12.84 -3.41 -3.50
C CYS A 85 13.03 -3.84 -2.03
N GLU A 86 14.26 -4.22 -1.64
CA GLU A 86 14.58 -4.68 -0.29
C GLU A 86 14.64 -3.58 0.78
N HIS A 87 14.68 -2.31 0.39
CA HIS A 87 14.94 -1.19 1.29
C HIS A 87 13.75 -0.24 1.47
N GLN A 88 12.73 -0.36 0.62
CA GLN A 88 11.57 0.52 0.63
C GLN A 88 10.27 -0.29 0.56
N PRO A 89 9.17 0.19 1.14
CA PRO A 89 7.90 -0.51 1.05
C PRO A 89 7.37 -0.53 -0.40
N ARG A 90 6.61 -1.57 -0.73
CA ARG A 90 5.90 -1.73 -2.01
C ARG A 90 4.52 -2.33 -1.79
N TYR A 91 3.60 -1.98 -2.67
CA TYR A 91 2.36 -2.74 -2.83
C TYR A 91 2.53 -3.68 -4.00
N ILE A 92 2.17 -4.94 -3.83
CA ILE A 92 2.22 -5.93 -4.89
C ILE A 92 0.81 -6.46 -5.09
N ILE A 93 0.38 -6.48 -6.34
CA ILE A 93 -0.90 -7.06 -6.75
C ILE A 93 -0.58 -8.29 -7.58
N ILE A 94 -1.11 -9.45 -7.20
CA ILE A 94 -0.79 -10.73 -7.85
C ILE A 94 -2.08 -11.37 -8.35
N SER A 95 -2.13 -11.70 -9.64
CA SER A 95 -3.11 -12.64 -10.19
C SER A 95 -2.45 -14.01 -10.22
N TYR A 96 -2.82 -14.88 -9.29
CA TYR A 96 -2.17 -16.17 -9.11
C TYR A 96 -3.00 -17.29 -9.74
N LYS A 97 -2.40 -18.11 -10.61
CA LYS A 97 -3.07 -19.29 -11.16
C LYS A 97 -3.12 -20.39 -10.10
N TYR A 98 -4.31 -20.68 -9.59
CA TYR A 98 -4.51 -21.75 -8.60
C TYR A 98 -5.28 -22.92 -9.21
N ALA A 99 -4.68 -24.11 -9.14
CA ALA A 99 -5.35 -25.36 -9.50
C ALA A 99 -5.92 -26.01 -8.24
N HIS A 100 -7.25 -26.13 -8.20
CA HIS A 100 -7.94 -26.84 -7.13
C HIS A 100 -7.82 -28.35 -7.29
N ASP A 101 -7.93 -29.09 -6.20
CA ASP A 101 -7.81 -30.56 -6.17
C ASP A 101 -8.83 -31.28 -7.08
N ASP A 102 -9.95 -30.63 -7.39
CA ASP A 102 -11.01 -31.14 -8.26
C ASP A 102 -10.83 -30.76 -9.75
N GLY A 103 -9.69 -30.17 -10.11
CA GLY A 103 -9.34 -29.78 -11.47
C GLY A 103 -9.87 -28.42 -11.92
N ARG A 104 -10.63 -27.69 -11.08
CA ARG A 104 -11.00 -26.31 -11.40
C ARG A 104 -9.78 -25.39 -11.34
N LEU A 105 -9.73 -24.41 -12.24
CA LEU A 105 -8.74 -23.33 -12.21
C LEU A 105 -9.40 -22.05 -11.69
N SER A 106 -8.75 -21.39 -10.74
CA SER A 106 -9.09 -20.05 -10.31
C SER A 106 -7.90 -19.12 -10.42
N TYR A 107 -8.20 -17.81 -10.41
CA TYR A 107 -7.21 -16.75 -10.48
C TYR A 107 -7.42 -15.76 -9.34
N PRO A 108 -7.19 -16.18 -8.08
CA PRO A 108 -7.28 -15.28 -6.94
C PRO A 108 -6.41 -14.03 -7.15
N PHE A 109 -6.95 -12.90 -6.71
CA PHE A 109 -6.33 -11.59 -6.82
C PHE A 109 -5.85 -11.16 -5.44
N PHE A 110 -4.54 -11.23 -5.22
CA PHE A 110 -3.93 -10.90 -3.94
C PHE A 110 -3.41 -9.48 -3.94
N PHE A 111 -3.59 -8.81 -2.80
CA PHE A 111 -2.92 -7.56 -2.50
C PHE A 111 -1.95 -7.81 -1.34
N VAL A 112 -0.68 -7.55 -1.58
CA VAL A 112 0.41 -7.73 -0.61
C VAL A 112 1.01 -6.36 -0.32
N PHE A 113 1.10 -6.01 0.96
CA PHE A 113 1.87 -4.86 1.40
C PHE A 113 3.20 -5.36 1.98
N TYR A 114 4.29 -5.14 1.25
CA TYR A 114 5.63 -5.45 1.70
C TYR A 114 6.27 -4.22 2.33
N SER A 115 6.80 -4.37 3.55
CA SER A 115 7.49 -3.30 4.27
C SER A 115 8.76 -3.85 4.94
N PRO A 116 9.94 -3.68 4.32
CA PRO A 116 11.19 -4.19 4.89
C PRO A 116 11.58 -3.43 6.17
N ARG A 117 12.31 -4.08 7.08
CA ARG A 117 12.62 -3.53 8.41
C ARG A 117 13.42 -2.23 8.39
N GLY A 118 14.23 -2.01 7.34
CA GLY A 118 15.12 -0.85 7.21
C GLY A 118 14.52 0.42 6.61
N CYS A 119 13.23 0.44 6.26
CA CYS A 119 12.62 1.64 5.65
C CYS A 119 12.49 2.80 6.64
N ASN A 120 12.61 4.03 6.13
CA ASN A 120 12.38 5.27 6.88
C ASN A 120 10.97 5.27 7.48
N ILE A 121 10.82 5.74 8.72
CA ILE A 121 9.55 5.84 9.45
C ILE A 121 8.52 6.64 8.65
N GLU A 122 8.92 7.77 8.06
CA GLU A 122 8.00 8.62 7.27
C GLU A 122 7.44 7.85 6.07
N GLN A 123 8.29 7.13 5.34
CA GLN A 123 7.86 6.28 4.24
C GLN A 123 6.93 5.18 4.73
N ARG A 124 7.28 4.50 5.82
CA ARG A 124 6.43 3.44 6.39
C ARG A 124 5.04 3.96 6.76
N MET A 125 4.96 5.15 7.37
CA MET A 125 3.68 5.78 7.72
C MET A 125 2.88 6.18 6.48
N ARG A 126 3.52 6.78 5.47
CA ARG A 126 2.87 7.18 4.20
C ARG A 126 2.29 5.98 3.45
N TYR A 127 3.05 4.89 3.35
CA TYR A 127 2.54 3.65 2.76
C TYR A 127 1.44 3.01 3.63
N ALA A 128 1.63 2.93 4.94
CA ALA A 128 0.62 2.35 5.83
C ALA A 128 -0.70 3.12 5.79
N GLY A 129 -0.65 4.44 5.73
CA GLY A 129 -1.82 5.30 5.57
C GLY A 129 -2.53 5.07 4.24
N THR A 130 -1.80 5.10 3.13
CA THR A 130 -2.37 4.99 1.78
C THR A 130 -2.94 3.59 1.46
N LYS A 131 -2.42 2.54 2.13
CA LYS A 131 -2.82 1.14 1.92
C LYS A 131 -4.34 0.93 1.89
N GLY A 132 -5.07 1.50 2.85
CA GLY A 132 -6.53 1.28 2.97
C GLY A 132 -7.28 1.77 1.73
N LYS A 133 -6.99 3.00 1.30
CA LYS A 133 -7.59 3.61 0.10
C LYS A 133 -7.26 2.81 -1.16
N LEU A 134 -6.03 2.31 -1.27
CA LEU A 134 -5.63 1.49 -2.41
C LEU A 134 -6.37 0.13 -2.43
N GLN A 135 -6.58 -0.50 -1.28
CA GLN A 135 -7.37 -1.74 -1.18
C GLN A 135 -8.84 -1.54 -1.61
N GLU A 136 -9.42 -0.38 -1.25
CA GLU A 136 -10.78 0.01 -1.68
C GLU A 136 -10.85 0.17 -3.20
N GLU A 137 -9.92 0.90 -3.81
CA GLU A 137 -9.84 1.07 -5.27
C GLU A 137 -9.63 -0.27 -6.00
N LEU A 138 -8.88 -1.18 -5.38
CA LEU A 138 -8.67 -2.54 -5.89
C LEU A 138 -9.90 -3.43 -5.75
N GLY A 139 -10.89 -3.08 -4.93
CA GLY A 139 -12.02 -3.93 -4.58
C GLY A 139 -11.60 -5.22 -3.86
N VAL A 140 -10.51 -5.16 -3.08
CA VAL A 140 -10.01 -6.27 -2.26
C VAL A 140 -10.42 -5.97 -0.82
N THR A 141 -11.51 -6.60 -0.36
CA THR A 141 -11.97 -6.48 1.03
C THR A 141 -10.96 -7.14 1.98
N LYS A 142 -10.89 -6.63 3.21
CA LYS A 142 -10.12 -7.28 4.29
C LYS A 142 -10.68 -8.70 4.49
N GLY A 143 -9.90 -9.71 4.13
CA GLY A 143 -10.10 -11.09 4.56
C GLY A 143 -9.73 -11.24 6.02
#